data_AF-A0A8I1ATM3-F1
#
_entry.id   AF-A0A8I1ATM3-F1
#
_cell.length_a   1.000
_cell.length_b   1.000
_cell.length_c   1.000
_cell.angle_alpha   90.00
_cell.angle_beta   90.00
_cell.angle_gamma   90.00
#
_symmetry.space_group_name_H-M   'P 1'
#
loop_
_entity.id
_entity.type
_entity.pdbx_description
1 polymer ?
#
loop_
_entity_poly.entity_id
_entity_poly.type
_entity_poly.pdbx_seq_one_letter_code
_entity_poly.pdbx_strand_id
1 'polypeptide(L)' 'MIHTLPAASVAAGMCRDADAFVRIENVVKKFGDSTAVDNVNLTIA' A
#
# COMPACT_ATOMS: atom_id res chain seq x y z
N MET A 1 18.16 -5.87 28.99
CA MET A 1 16.72 -6.18 28.90
C MET A 1 16.17 -5.29 27.79
N ILE A 2 16.03 -5.82 26.57
CA ILE A 2 15.52 -5.02 25.44
C ILE A 2 14.00 -5.21 25.43
N HIS A 3 13.26 -4.12 25.61
CA HIS A 3 11.81 -4.11 25.57
C HIS A 3 11.36 -4.33 24.12
N THR A 4 10.74 -5.49 23.87
CA THR A 4 10.08 -5.81 22.60
C THR A 4 8.86 -4.90 22.45
N LEU A 5 8.82 -4.09 21.39
CA LEU A 5 7.63 -3.37 20.97
C LEU A 5 6.67 -4.37 20.30
N PRO A 6 5.37 -4.40 20.64
CA PRO A 6 4.41 -5.20 19.92
C PRO A 6 4.14 -4.53 18.57
N ALA A 7 4.53 -5.17 17.47
CA ALA A 7 4.03 -4.85 16.14
C ALA A 7 2.56 -5.31 16.06
N ALA A 8 1.67 -4.56 16.70
CA ALA A 8 0.25 -4.75 16.58
C ALA A 8 -0.24 -4.13 15.27
N SER A 9 -0.82 -5.00 14.45
CA SER A 9 -1.96 -4.71 13.57
C SER A 9 -1.68 -4.03 12.23
N VAL A 10 -1.28 -4.83 11.23
CA VAL A 10 -1.58 -4.54 9.81
C VAL A 10 -2.69 -5.43 9.22
N ALA A 11 -3.38 -6.22 10.06
CA ALA A 11 -4.54 -7.01 9.63
C ALA A 11 -5.84 -6.16 9.48
N ALA A 12 -5.75 -4.83 9.54
CA ALA A 12 -6.87 -3.92 9.32
C ALA A 12 -7.12 -3.58 7.83
N GLY A 13 -6.49 -4.30 6.89
CA GLY A 13 -6.67 -4.13 5.46
C GLY A 13 -7.61 -5.16 4.79
N MET A 14 -8.01 -6.23 5.48
CA MET A 14 -8.66 -7.40 4.84
C MET A 14 -10.16 -7.23 4.53
N CYS A 15 -10.74 -6.04 4.68
CA CYS A 15 -12.19 -5.84 4.53
C CYS A 15 -12.57 -4.55 3.78
N ARG A 16 -11.82 -4.18 2.75
CA ARG A 16 -12.23 -3.16 1.76
C ARG A 16 -11.91 -3.74 0.39
N ASP A 17 -12.87 -3.75 -0.53
CA ASP A 17 -12.65 -4.09 -1.95
C ASP A 17 -12.56 -5.58 -2.36
N ALA A 18 -13.41 -6.45 -1.81
CA ALA A 18 -13.66 -7.74 -2.46
C ALA A 18 -14.29 -7.60 -3.87
N ASP A 19 -14.83 -6.42 -4.21
CA ASP A 19 -15.53 -6.11 -5.47
C ASP A 19 -14.62 -5.44 -6.53
N ALA A 20 -13.40 -5.02 -6.18
CA ALA A 20 -12.52 -4.33 -7.13
C ALA A 20 -11.82 -5.28 -8.10
N PHE A 21 -11.96 -5.00 -9.40
CA PHE A 21 -11.25 -5.68 -10.49
C PHE A 21 -9.77 -5.33 -10.54
N VAL A 22 -9.41 -4.09 -10.20
CA VAL A 22 -8.01 -3.64 -10.14
C VAL A 22 -7.79 -2.89 -8.84
N ARG A 23 -6.74 -3.29 -8.11
CA ARG A 23 -6.23 -2.59 -6.94
C ARG A 23 -4.75 -2.26 -7.16
N ILE A 24 -4.43 -0.99 -7.01
CA ILE A 24 -3.08 -0.44 -7.07
C ILE A 24 -2.83 0.22 -5.73
N GLU A 25 -1.78 -0.23 -5.04
CA GLU A 25 -1.44 0.28 -3.71
C GLU A 25 0.02 0.71 -3.69
N ASN A 26 0.24 1.90 -3.13
CA ASN A 26 1.55 2.46 -2.84
C ASN A 26 2.53 2.37 -4.03
N VAL A 27 2.04 2.54 -5.24
CA VAL A 27 2.89 2.39 -6.42
C VAL A 27 3.73 3.63 -6.61
N VAL A 28 5.03 3.39 -6.74
CA VAL A 28 6.04 4.37 -7.12
C VAL A 28 6.73 3.89 -8.39
N LYS A 29 6.88 4.77 -9.38
CA LYS A 29 7.63 4.50 -10.62
C LYS A 29 8.55 5.67 -10.92
N LYS A 30 9.81 5.33 -11.17
CA LYS A 30 10.85 6.29 -11.53
C LYS A 30 11.31 6.10 -12.96
N PHE A 31 11.66 7.19 -13.61
CA PHE A 31 12.33 7.22 -14.91
C PHE A 31 13.58 8.08 -14.77
N GLY A 32 14.74 7.42 -14.78
CA GLY A 32 15.99 8.05 -14.37
C GLY A 32 15.87 8.59 -12.94
N ASP A 33 16.24 9.85 -12.77
CA ASP A 33 16.19 10.54 -11.47
C ASP A 33 14.80 11.11 -11.13
N SER A 34 13.86 11.08 -12.08
CA SER A 34 12.52 11.62 -11.88
C SER A 34 11.56 10.56 -11.36
N THR A 35 10.69 10.95 -10.43
CA THR A 35 9.56 10.13 -10.00
C THR A 35 8.35 10.48 -10.84
N ALA A 36 7.94 9.56 -11.72
CA ALA A 36 6.79 9.77 -12.61
C ALA A 36 5.47 9.27 -11.99
N VAL A 37 5.55 8.34 -11.05
CA VAL A 37 4.41 7.90 -10.25
C VAL A 37 4.88 7.91 -8.81
N ASP A 38 4.20 8.67 -7.95
CA ASP A 38 4.57 8.82 -6.54
C ASP A 38 3.40 8.40 -5.64
N ASN A 39 3.62 7.31 -4.90
CA ASN A 39 2.73 6.75 -3.89
C ASN A 39 1.24 6.74 -4.28
N VAL A 40 0.95 6.28 -5.49
CA VAL A 40 -0.40 6.27 -6.05
C VAL A 40 -1.20 5.07 -5.55
N ASN A 41 -2.45 5.33 -5.18
CA ASN A 41 -3.44 4.31 -4.84
C ASN A 41 -4.65 4.47 -5.79
N LEU A 42 -5.07 3.38 -6.43
CA LEU A 42 -6.18 3.36 -7.38
C LEU A 42 -6.99 2.08 -7.22
N THR A 43 -8.30 2.22 -7.20
CA THR A 43 -9.26 1.12 -7.17
C THR A 43 -10.20 1.25 -8.36
N ILE A 44 -10.39 0.16 -9.12
CA ILE A 44 -11.35 0.05 -10.22
C ILE A 44 -12.33 -1.06 -9.87
N ALA A 45 -13.61 -0.70 -9.75
CA ALA A 45 -14.75 -1.59 -9.56
C ALA A 45 -15.57 -1.70 -10.86
#